data_AF-A0A392P0A3-F1
#
_entry.id   AF-A0A392P0A3-F1
#
_cell.length_a   1.000
_cell.length_b   1.000
_cell.length_c   1.000
_cell.angle_alpha   90.00
_cell.angle_beta   90.00
_cell.angle_gamma   90.00
#
_symmetry.space_group_name_H-M   'P 1'
#
loop_
_entity.id
_entity.type
_entity.pdbx_description
1 polymer ?
#
loop_
_entity_poly.entity_id
_entity_poly.type
_entity_poly.pdbx_seq_one_letter_code
_entity_poly.pdbx_strand_id
1 'polypeptide(L)'
;SPDSSHTNGNTNNNVVAPLQFQSPIGQFLSQILINHPHLVPAAVDQQLHQLQSDRDADQQTQDPSPSTPPTTDLVLYRRIAEVKANERRTALEEILYALVVQKFMDADISLIPSITPDPSGRVDSWSNQDHGKLERLHSLEAYEMIQNHLSLILGNRAGGDLSSVAQISKLRVGQVYAASVMYGYFLKRIDQRFQLEKSMKLLLNAADETSVPQTSMDDAKPGSEVDTSQVTSHPEVSTWPGGDISPGGFGYGIKPTTLRNYVMS
;
A
#
# COMPACT_ATOMS: atom_id res chain seq x y z
N SER A 1 -1.94 44.24 -42.21
CA SER A 1 -2.79 43.31 -41.45
C SER A 1 -3.47 42.37 -42.44
N PRO A 2 -3.56 41.06 -42.18
CA PRO A 2 -3.66 40.38 -40.87
C PRO A 2 -2.38 39.61 -40.53
N ASP A 3 -1.81 39.80 -39.34
CA ASP A 3 -2.14 39.17 -38.05
C ASP A 3 -1.62 37.73 -37.95
N SER A 4 -0.33 37.65 -37.63
CA SER A 4 0.41 36.44 -37.30
C SER A 4 0.07 36.02 -35.87
N SER A 5 -0.94 35.16 -35.72
CA SER A 5 -1.23 34.48 -34.47
C SER A 5 -0.15 33.44 -34.19
N HIS A 6 0.77 33.81 -33.30
CA HIS A 6 1.66 32.87 -32.62
C HIS A 6 0.81 31.87 -31.83
N THR A 7 0.64 30.66 -32.36
CA THR A 7 0.18 29.52 -31.56
C THR A 7 1.34 29.08 -30.68
N ASN A 8 1.36 29.61 -29.45
CA ASN A 8 2.28 29.21 -28.40
C ASN A 8 1.89 27.79 -27.92
N GLY A 9 2.31 26.78 -28.66
CA GLY A 9 2.20 25.38 -28.29
C GLY A 9 3.28 25.01 -27.28
N ASN A 10 3.17 25.51 -26.05
CA ASN A 10 3.97 25.01 -24.93
C ASN A 10 3.05 24.47 -23.85
N THR A 11 2.40 23.34 -24.15
CA THR A 11 1.67 22.52 -23.17
C THR A 11 2.36 21.17 -23.00
N ASN A 12 3.66 21.19 -22.74
CA ASN A 12 4.31 20.08 -22.04
C ASN A 12 4.39 20.47 -20.57
N ASN A 13 3.23 20.65 -19.93
CA ASN A 13 3.17 20.56 -18.48
C ASN A 13 3.48 19.10 -18.19
N ASN A 14 4.65 18.81 -17.62
CA ASN A 14 5.01 17.49 -17.13
C ASN A 14 3.99 17.08 -16.06
N VAL A 15 2.87 16.48 -16.46
CA VAL A 15 1.85 15.97 -15.55
C VAL A 15 2.43 14.73 -14.90
N VAL A 16 3.12 14.93 -13.78
CA VAL A 16 3.75 13.84 -13.01
C VAL A 16 2.69 12.93 -12.38
N ALA A 17 1.50 13.46 -12.12
CA ALA A 17 0.45 12.75 -11.41
C ALA A 17 -0.95 13.00 -12.02
N PRO A 18 -1.81 11.98 -12.11
CA PRO A 18 -3.19 12.13 -12.60
C PRO A 18 -4.05 13.12 -11.79
N LEU A 19 -3.91 13.17 -10.46
CA LEU A 19 -4.62 14.13 -9.61
C LEU A 19 -3.85 15.44 -9.55
N GLN A 20 -4.55 16.56 -9.69
CA GLN A 20 -3.96 17.89 -9.63
C GLN A 20 -3.87 18.39 -8.19
N PHE A 21 -2.71 18.93 -7.84
CA PHE A 21 -2.48 19.58 -6.55
C PHE A 21 -3.03 21.00 -6.54
N GLN A 22 -4.03 21.26 -5.68
CA GLN A 22 -4.72 22.53 -5.56
C GLN A 22 -4.25 23.34 -4.36
N SER A 23 -3.88 22.69 -3.24
CA SER A 23 -3.40 23.40 -2.06
C SER A 23 -2.01 24.02 -2.29
N PRO A 24 -1.65 25.10 -1.57
CA PRO A 24 -0.30 25.67 -1.65
C PRO A 24 0.80 24.66 -1.36
N ILE A 25 0.56 23.76 -0.39
CA ILE A 25 1.49 22.70 0.00
C ILE A 25 1.63 21.66 -1.11
N GLY A 26 0.51 21.23 -1.70
CA GLY A 26 0.53 20.29 -2.81
C GLY A 26 1.24 20.86 -4.04
N GLN A 27 1.01 22.13 -4.37
CA GLN A 27 1.71 22.80 -5.47
C GLN A 27 3.22 22.86 -5.22
N PHE A 28 3.64 23.21 -3.99
CA PHE A 28 5.05 23.16 -3.60
C PHE A 28 5.65 21.76 -3.75
N LEU A 29 4.97 20.73 -3.23
CA LEU A 29 5.42 19.34 -3.35
C LEU A 29 5.46 18.85 -4.79
N SER A 30 4.53 19.28 -5.65
CA SER A 30 4.54 18.97 -7.08
C SER A 30 5.80 19.49 -7.79
N GLN A 31 6.27 20.68 -7.42
CA GLN A 31 7.50 21.25 -7.97
C GLN A 31 8.73 20.47 -7.49
N ILE A 32 8.74 20.03 -6.22
CA ILE A 32 9.82 19.20 -5.68
C ILE A 32 9.83 17.83 -6.37
N LEU A 33 8.66 17.21 -6.58
CA LEU A 33 8.55 15.94 -7.31
C LEU A 33 9.18 16.02 -8.70
N ILE A 34 8.97 17.14 -9.42
CA ILE A 34 9.54 17.35 -10.76
C ILE A 34 11.04 17.63 -10.71
N ASN A 35 11.48 18.53 -9.83
CA ASN A 35 12.83 19.09 -9.89
C ASN A 35 13.83 18.32 -9.01
N HIS A 36 13.38 17.87 -7.84
CA HIS A 36 14.22 17.28 -6.79
C HIS A 36 13.49 16.14 -6.04
N PRO A 37 13.17 15.02 -6.71
CA PRO A 37 12.34 13.95 -6.12
C PRO A 37 12.94 13.34 -4.83
N HIS A 38 14.26 13.34 -4.69
CA HIS A 38 14.96 12.87 -3.50
C HIS A 38 14.73 13.74 -2.25
N LEU A 39 14.32 15.01 -2.42
CA LEU A 39 14.02 15.92 -1.32
C LEU A 39 12.56 15.83 -0.83
N VAL A 40 11.70 15.10 -1.55
CA VAL A 40 10.27 14.98 -1.22
C VAL A 40 10.04 14.50 0.23
N PRO A 41 10.74 13.48 0.76
CA PRO A 41 10.50 13.01 2.13
C PRO A 41 10.78 14.11 3.17
N ALA A 42 11.92 14.80 3.03
CA ALA A 42 12.30 15.87 3.94
C ALA A 42 11.34 17.07 3.85
N ALA A 43 10.91 17.41 2.63
CA ALA A 43 9.93 18.47 2.41
C ALA A 43 8.57 18.12 3.01
N VAL A 44 8.12 16.87 2.86
CA VAL A 44 6.87 16.38 3.47
C VAL A 44 6.93 16.47 4.98
N ASP A 45 8.01 16.01 5.61
CA ASP A 45 8.18 16.08 7.07
C ASP A 45 8.10 17.53 7.57
N GLN A 46 8.73 18.47 6.87
CA GLN A 46 8.65 19.89 7.19
C GLN A 46 7.21 20.43 7.08
N GLN A 47 6.48 20.08 6.01
CA GLN A 47 5.10 20.54 5.82
C GLN A 47 4.15 19.93 6.86
N LEU A 48 4.34 18.67 7.25
CA LEU A 48 3.57 18.03 8.31
C LEU A 48 3.81 18.68 9.67
N HIS A 49 5.08 19.00 10.00
CA HIS A 49 5.42 19.72 11.22
C HIS A 49 4.77 21.11 11.26
N GLN A 50 4.77 21.83 10.13
CA GLN A 50 4.10 23.13 10.02
C GLN A 50 2.58 22.99 10.25
N LEU A 51 1.93 22.04 9.58
CA LEU A 51 0.50 21.77 9.76
C LEU A 51 0.14 21.40 11.20
N GLN A 52 1.00 20.66 11.88
CA GLN A 52 0.83 20.35 13.29
C GLN A 52 0.93 21.61 14.17
N SER A 53 1.97 22.43 13.94
CA SER A 53 2.20 23.67 14.68
C SER A 53 1.03 24.65 14.52
N ASP A 54 0.54 24.81 13.29
CA ASP A 54 -0.61 25.69 12.99
C ASP A 54 -1.91 25.17 13.64
N ARG A 55 -2.11 23.85 13.65
CA ARG A 55 -3.25 23.23 14.34
C ARG A 55 -3.21 23.49 15.85
N ASP A 56 -2.04 23.38 16.47
CA ASP A 56 -1.88 23.58 17.92
C ASP A 56 -2.06 25.07 18.30
N ALA A 57 -1.55 26.00 17.48
CA ALA A 57 -1.76 27.44 17.66
C ALA A 57 -3.23 27.85 17.53
N ASP A 58 -3.94 27.28 16.55
CA ASP A 58 -5.39 27.50 16.36
C ASP A 58 -6.22 26.98 17.55
N GLN A 59 -5.79 25.89 18.20
CA GLN A 59 -6.47 25.34 19.37
C GLN A 59 -6.30 26.25 20.59
N GLN A 60 -5.12 26.84 20.79
CA GLN A 60 -4.87 27.81 21.85
C GLN A 60 -5.61 29.13 21.67
N THR A 61 -5.90 29.53 20.44
CA THR A 61 -6.66 30.77 20.15
C THR A 61 -8.17 30.58 20.22
N GLN A 62 -8.66 29.34 20.22
CA GLN A 62 -10.09 29.03 20.33
C GLN A 62 -10.59 28.86 21.77
N ASP A 63 -9.71 28.87 22.79
CA ASP A 63 -10.10 28.92 24.19
C ASP A 63 -10.70 30.31 24.51
N PRO A 64 -12.03 30.45 24.61
CA PRO A 64 -12.64 31.75 24.82
C PRO A 64 -12.46 32.15 26.27
N SER A 65 -11.97 33.37 26.51
CA SER A 65 -12.23 34.04 27.79
C SER A 65 -13.75 34.09 28.02
N PRO A 66 -14.26 33.75 29.22
CA PRO A 66 -15.69 33.45 29.46
C PRO A 66 -16.63 34.67 29.45
N SER A 67 -16.27 35.80 28.84
CA SER A 67 -16.89 37.10 29.09
C SER A 67 -17.68 37.73 27.93
N THR A 68 -17.89 37.06 26.79
CA THR A 68 -18.54 37.70 25.61
C THR A 68 -19.87 37.04 25.22
N PRO A 69 -20.97 37.80 25.04
CA PRO A 69 -22.29 37.27 24.69
C PRO A 69 -22.34 36.64 23.29
N PRO A 70 -23.34 35.77 23.00
CA PRO A 70 -23.42 35.06 21.73
C PRO A 70 -23.84 36.02 20.62
N THR A 71 -22.84 36.50 19.89
CA THR A 71 -23.00 37.43 18.77
C THR A 71 -22.65 36.72 17.46
N THR A 72 -22.96 37.37 16.34
CA THR A 72 -22.58 36.97 14.97
C THR A 72 -21.10 36.56 14.85
N ASP A 73 -20.22 37.12 15.70
CA ASP A 73 -18.81 36.76 15.78
C ASP A 73 -18.58 35.28 16.13
N LEU A 74 -19.38 34.67 17.01
CA LEU A 74 -19.25 33.24 17.31
C LEU A 74 -19.53 32.35 16.09
N VAL A 75 -20.48 32.76 15.24
CA VAL A 75 -20.79 32.06 13.99
C VAL A 75 -19.66 32.24 12.98
N LEU A 76 -19.08 33.44 12.91
CA LEU A 76 -17.92 33.73 12.05
C LEU A 76 -16.70 32.90 12.46
N TYR A 77 -16.32 32.90 13.74
CA TYR A 77 -15.20 32.09 14.25
C TYR A 77 -15.41 30.60 13.99
N ARG A 78 -16.63 30.09 14.21
CA ARG A 78 -16.98 28.70 13.88
C ARG A 78 -16.77 28.40 12.40
N ARG A 79 -17.21 29.29 11.49
CA ARG A 79 -17.07 29.07 10.05
C ARG A 79 -15.61 29.14 9.61
N ILE A 80 -14.83 30.07 10.16
CA ILE A 80 -13.38 30.16 9.91
C ILE A 80 -12.69 28.87 10.37
N ALA A 81 -13.02 28.35 11.55
CA ALA A 81 -12.46 27.10 12.06
C ALA A 81 -12.78 25.89 11.15
N GLU A 82 -14.01 25.83 10.63
CA GLU A 82 -14.43 24.79 9.68
C GLU A 82 -13.65 24.88 8.36
N VAL A 83 -13.49 26.09 7.81
CA VAL A 83 -12.70 26.31 6.58
C VAL A 83 -11.24 25.91 6.80
N LYS A 84 -10.60 26.35 7.88
CA LYS A 84 -9.22 25.96 8.24
C LYS A 84 -9.08 24.44 8.40
N ALA A 85 -10.05 23.78 9.00
CA ALA A 85 -10.03 22.32 9.13
C ALA A 85 -10.12 21.61 7.77
N ASN A 86 -10.96 22.12 6.86
CA ASN A 86 -11.07 21.58 5.49
C ASN A 86 -9.81 21.84 4.66
N GLU A 87 -9.19 23.01 4.79
CA GLU A 87 -7.90 23.32 4.15
C GLU A 87 -6.80 22.38 4.63
N ARG A 88 -6.68 22.16 5.95
CA ARG A 88 -5.73 21.18 6.53
C ARG A 88 -5.99 19.77 6.02
N ARG A 89 -7.25 19.34 5.95
CA ARG A 89 -7.62 18.02 5.42
C ARG A 89 -7.17 17.87 3.97
N THR A 90 -7.44 18.88 3.14
CA THR A 90 -7.06 18.89 1.72
C THR A 90 -5.55 18.85 1.56
N ALA A 91 -4.81 19.65 2.34
CA ALA A 91 -3.35 19.62 2.35
C ALA A 91 -2.79 18.25 2.74
N LEU A 92 -3.35 17.59 3.78
CA LEU A 92 -2.95 16.24 4.18
C LEU A 92 -3.22 15.20 3.09
N GLU A 93 -4.37 15.27 2.43
CA GLU A 93 -4.72 14.39 1.31
C GLU A 93 -3.71 14.54 0.16
N GLU A 94 -3.35 15.76 -0.17
CA GLU A 94 -2.35 16.05 -1.21
C GLU A 94 -0.93 15.63 -0.81
N ILE A 95 -0.54 15.79 0.45
CA ILE A 95 0.74 15.28 0.97
C ILE A 95 0.79 13.75 0.82
N LEU A 96 -0.26 13.05 1.24
CA LEU A 96 -0.35 11.59 1.10
C LEU A 96 -0.27 11.17 -0.37
N TYR A 97 -0.97 11.89 -1.24
CA TYR A 97 -0.92 11.62 -2.67
C TYR A 97 0.48 11.85 -3.25
N ALA A 98 1.17 12.93 -2.87
CA ALA A 98 2.55 13.19 -3.29
C ALA A 98 3.52 12.06 -2.89
N LEU A 99 3.36 11.51 -1.67
CA LEU A 99 4.14 10.35 -1.22
C LEU A 99 3.86 9.10 -2.06
N VAL A 100 2.60 8.87 -2.44
CA VAL A 100 2.24 7.77 -3.34
C VAL A 100 2.92 7.97 -4.70
N VAL A 101 2.80 9.17 -5.29
CA VAL A 101 3.43 9.50 -6.57
C VAL A 101 4.94 9.25 -6.53
N GLN A 102 5.61 9.70 -5.46
CA GLN A 102 7.04 9.47 -5.28
C GLN A 102 7.38 7.97 -5.30
N LYS A 103 6.59 7.12 -4.61
CA LYS A 103 6.86 5.67 -4.61
C LYS A 103 6.76 5.03 -5.99
N PHE A 104 5.86 5.52 -6.84
CA PHE A 104 5.76 5.07 -8.22
C PHE A 104 6.95 5.54 -9.07
N MET A 105 7.39 6.80 -8.87
CA MET A 105 8.58 7.34 -9.52
C MET A 105 9.86 6.58 -9.12
N ASP A 106 10.05 6.32 -7.83
CA ASP A 106 11.20 5.55 -7.30
C ASP A 106 11.25 4.14 -7.89
N ALA A 107 10.08 3.55 -8.17
CA ALA A 107 9.94 2.23 -8.77
C ALA A 107 9.98 2.22 -10.31
N ASP A 108 10.04 3.39 -10.96
CA ASP A 108 9.97 3.56 -12.41
C ASP A 108 8.69 2.92 -13.02
N ILE A 109 7.55 3.12 -12.35
CA ILE A 109 6.24 2.61 -12.78
C ILE A 109 5.29 3.78 -12.98
N SER A 110 4.64 3.82 -14.15
CA SER A 110 3.63 4.82 -14.47
C SER A 110 2.46 4.77 -13.49
N LEU A 111 1.79 5.88 -13.21
CA LEU A 111 0.53 5.89 -12.44
C LEU A 111 -0.67 5.55 -13.34
N ILE A 112 -1.79 5.11 -12.73
CA ILE A 112 -2.96 4.70 -13.53
C ILE A 112 -3.56 5.98 -14.09
N PRO A 113 -3.63 6.16 -15.42
CA PRO A 113 -4.22 7.34 -15.99
C PRO A 113 -5.70 7.42 -15.59
N SER A 114 -6.24 8.64 -15.59
CA SER A 114 -7.67 8.83 -15.30
C SER A 114 -8.51 7.97 -16.26
N ILE A 115 -9.43 7.19 -15.69
CA ILE A 115 -10.36 6.33 -16.42
C ILE A 115 -11.31 7.22 -17.20
N THR A 116 -10.87 7.63 -18.39
CA THR A 116 -11.68 8.35 -19.36
C THR A 116 -12.29 7.32 -20.30
N PRO A 117 -13.62 7.28 -20.45
CA PRO A 117 -14.24 6.33 -21.35
C PRO A 117 -13.83 6.66 -22.78
N ASP A 118 -13.08 5.76 -23.41
CA ASP A 118 -12.93 5.76 -24.86
C ASP A 118 -14.31 5.51 -25.50
N PRO A 119 -14.63 6.05 -26.70
CA PRO A 119 -15.81 5.66 -27.47
C PRO A 119 -16.04 4.14 -27.60
N SER A 120 -15.01 3.31 -27.47
CA SER A 120 -15.13 1.83 -27.44
C SER A 120 -15.57 1.25 -26.08
N GLY A 121 -15.66 2.07 -25.03
CA GLY A 121 -15.92 1.65 -23.65
C GLY A 121 -14.76 0.93 -22.97
N ARG A 122 -13.59 0.83 -23.63
CA ARG A 122 -12.39 0.21 -23.09
C ARG A 122 -11.70 1.16 -22.12
N VAL A 123 -11.36 0.63 -20.94
CA VAL A 123 -10.68 1.36 -19.85
C VAL A 123 -9.23 0.89 -19.70
N ASP A 124 -8.84 -0.11 -20.47
CA ASP A 124 -7.56 -0.79 -20.38
C ASP A 124 -6.48 0.00 -21.14
N SER A 125 -6.03 1.10 -20.51
CA SER A 125 -5.07 2.05 -21.07
C SER A 125 -3.66 1.89 -20.50
N TRP A 126 -3.41 0.84 -19.72
CA TRP A 126 -2.12 0.61 -19.06
C TRP A 126 -1.14 -0.10 -20.01
N SER A 127 0.13 0.30 -20.00
CA SER A 127 1.10 -0.24 -20.94
C SER A 127 1.52 -1.67 -20.60
N ASN A 128 1.69 -2.54 -21.61
CA ASN A 128 2.19 -3.91 -21.40
C ASN A 128 3.61 -3.95 -20.80
N GLN A 129 4.41 -2.89 -20.99
CA GLN A 129 5.75 -2.77 -20.42
C GLN A 129 5.72 -2.62 -18.91
N ASP A 130 4.73 -1.89 -18.39
CA ASP A 130 4.57 -1.66 -16.95
C ASP A 130 4.06 -2.91 -16.22
N HIS A 131 3.42 -3.86 -16.92
CA HIS A 131 2.97 -5.13 -16.34
C HIS A 131 4.14 -5.92 -15.74
N GLY A 132 5.20 -6.14 -16.53
CA GLY A 132 6.38 -6.88 -16.06
C GLY A 132 7.21 -6.15 -14.99
N LYS A 133 7.11 -4.81 -14.90
CA LYS A 133 7.71 -4.04 -13.80
C LYS A 133 6.93 -4.25 -12.50
N LEU A 134 5.60 -4.29 -12.59
CA LEU A 134 4.71 -4.47 -11.44
C LEU A 134 4.88 -5.85 -10.81
N GLU A 135 5.08 -6.90 -11.59
CA GLU A 135 5.34 -8.25 -11.08
C GLU A 135 6.64 -8.32 -10.26
N ARG A 136 7.63 -7.49 -10.61
CA ARG A 136 8.95 -7.46 -9.95
C ARG A 136 8.98 -6.57 -8.71
N LEU A 137 7.92 -5.82 -8.42
CA LEU A 137 7.85 -4.95 -7.23
C LEU A 137 7.89 -5.73 -5.93
N HIS A 138 7.29 -6.92 -5.94
CA HIS A 138 7.09 -7.73 -4.76
C HIS A 138 7.96 -8.99 -4.83
N SER A 139 8.23 -9.59 -3.66
CA SER A 139 8.78 -10.93 -3.60
C SER A 139 7.86 -11.88 -4.38
N LEU A 140 8.42 -12.96 -4.94
CA LEU A 140 7.64 -13.97 -5.66
C LEU A 140 6.50 -14.49 -4.78
N GLU A 141 6.79 -14.70 -3.49
CA GLU A 141 5.82 -15.19 -2.52
C GLU A 141 4.67 -14.20 -2.28
N ALA A 142 4.96 -12.90 -2.21
CA ALA A 142 3.93 -11.88 -2.08
C ALA A 142 3.12 -11.71 -3.37
N TYR A 143 3.76 -11.78 -4.54
CA TYR A 143 3.07 -11.70 -5.82
C TYR A 143 2.05 -12.85 -6.00
N GLU A 144 2.43 -14.08 -5.64
CA GLU A 144 1.50 -15.21 -5.65
C GLU A 144 0.31 -15.00 -4.70
N MET A 145 0.55 -14.41 -3.53
CA MET A 145 -0.53 -14.07 -2.59
C MET A 145 -1.49 -13.03 -3.19
N ILE A 146 -0.97 -12.04 -3.92
CA ILE A 146 -1.78 -11.06 -4.66
C ILE A 146 -2.64 -11.76 -5.72
N GLN A 147 -2.06 -12.64 -6.54
CA GLN A 147 -2.79 -13.37 -7.57
C GLN A 147 -3.90 -14.25 -6.97
N ASN A 148 -3.62 -14.96 -5.87
CA ASN A 148 -4.61 -15.75 -5.15
C ASN A 148 -5.74 -14.90 -4.57
N HIS A 149 -5.43 -13.72 -4.03
CA HIS A 149 -6.44 -12.80 -3.52
C HIS A 149 -7.36 -12.27 -4.64
N LEU A 150 -6.77 -11.87 -5.77
CA LEU A 150 -7.51 -11.38 -6.93
C LEU A 150 -8.42 -12.47 -7.51
N SER A 151 -7.93 -13.71 -7.65
CA SER A 151 -8.74 -14.82 -8.16
C SER A 151 -9.95 -15.11 -7.27
N LEU A 152 -9.79 -15.02 -5.94
CA LEU A 152 -10.89 -15.19 -4.98
C LEU A 152 -11.97 -14.12 -5.12
N ILE A 153 -11.60 -12.84 -5.24
CA ILE A 153 -12.57 -11.73 -5.30
C ILE A 153 -13.23 -11.62 -6.67
N LEU A 154 -12.47 -11.88 -7.74
CA LEU A 154 -12.99 -11.91 -9.10
C LEU A 154 -13.83 -13.18 -9.36
N GLY A 155 -13.65 -14.22 -8.55
CA GLY A 155 -14.39 -15.49 -8.59
C GLY A 155 -14.05 -16.33 -9.82
N ASN A 156 -14.75 -17.47 -9.99
CA ASN A 156 -14.52 -18.48 -11.04
C ASN A 156 -14.78 -18.00 -12.50
N ARG A 157 -14.88 -16.68 -12.74
CA ARG A 157 -14.75 -16.09 -14.09
C ARG A 157 -13.29 -16.03 -14.53
N ALA A 158 -12.35 -16.14 -13.58
CA ALA A 158 -10.91 -16.32 -13.78
C ALA A 158 -10.52 -17.80 -13.93
N GLY A 159 -11.40 -18.64 -14.48
CA GLY A 159 -11.00 -19.96 -15.01
C GLY A 159 -10.20 -19.84 -16.32
N GLY A 160 -10.03 -18.62 -16.83
CA GLY A 160 -9.09 -18.25 -17.87
C GLY A 160 -8.04 -17.27 -17.32
N ASP A 161 -6.95 -17.17 -18.07
CA ASP A 161 -5.81 -16.27 -17.83
C ASP A 161 -6.24 -14.90 -17.27
N LEU A 162 -5.57 -14.45 -16.20
CA LEU A 162 -5.74 -13.11 -15.60
C LEU A 162 -5.48 -11.99 -16.61
N SER A 163 -4.88 -12.32 -17.76
CA SER A 163 -4.73 -11.43 -18.92
C SER A 163 -6.02 -11.16 -19.72
N SER A 164 -7.11 -11.90 -19.47
CA SER A 164 -8.34 -11.77 -20.23
C SER A 164 -9.18 -10.55 -19.80
N VAL A 165 -9.56 -9.72 -20.78
CA VAL A 165 -10.40 -8.54 -20.56
C VAL A 165 -11.80 -8.97 -20.13
N ALA A 166 -12.17 -8.68 -18.89
CA ALA A 166 -13.48 -9.01 -18.32
C ALA A 166 -14.38 -7.78 -18.19
N GLN A 167 -15.66 -7.94 -18.52
CA GLN A 167 -16.66 -6.93 -18.20
C GLN A 167 -17.02 -6.98 -16.70
N ILE A 168 -16.85 -5.85 -16.03
CA ILE A 168 -17.10 -5.70 -14.60
C ILE A 168 -17.91 -4.42 -14.35
N SER A 169 -18.88 -4.49 -13.44
CA SER A 169 -19.68 -3.30 -13.09
C SER A 169 -18.84 -2.31 -12.27
N LYS A 170 -19.13 -1.01 -12.38
CA LYS A 170 -18.45 0.04 -11.60
C LYS A 170 -18.50 -0.23 -10.09
N LEU A 171 -19.64 -0.71 -9.59
CA LEU A 171 -19.80 -1.10 -8.19
C LEU A 171 -18.84 -2.21 -7.79
N ARG A 172 -18.70 -3.25 -8.65
CA ARG A 172 -17.81 -4.37 -8.38
C ARG A 172 -16.33 -3.98 -8.49
N VAL A 173 -15.96 -3.07 -9.40
CA VAL A 173 -14.61 -2.48 -9.42
C VAL A 173 -14.31 -1.78 -8.09
N GLY A 174 -15.26 -1.00 -7.57
CA GLY A 174 -15.11 -0.36 -6.26
C GLY A 174 -14.90 -1.36 -5.12
N GLN A 175 -15.62 -2.49 -5.14
CA GLN A 175 -15.46 -3.58 -4.17
C GLN A 175 -14.06 -4.23 -4.27
N VAL A 176 -13.61 -4.55 -5.50
CA VAL A 176 -12.27 -5.11 -5.74
C VAL A 176 -11.20 -4.13 -5.25
N TYR A 177 -11.34 -2.83 -5.54
CA TYR A 177 -10.41 -1.80 -5.08
C TYR A 177 -10.33 -1.75 -3.54
N ALA A 178 -11.47 -1.65 -2.86
CA ALA A 178 -11.51 -1.58 -1.39
C ALA A 178 -10.90 -2.84 -0.75
N ALA A 179 -11.24 -4.03 -1.27
CA ALA A 179 -10.69 -5.28 -0.77
C ALA A 179 -9.16 -5.37 -1.01
N SER A 180 -8.69 -4.95 -2.19
CA SER A 180 -7.26 -4.96 -2.55
C SER A 180 -6.43 -4.02 -1.68
N VAL A 181 -6.94 -2.83 -1.33
CA VAL A 181 -6.25 -1.89 -0.44
C VAL A 181 -6.07 -2.51 0.96
N MET A 182 -7.13 -3.09 1.51
CA MET A 182 -7.09 -3.74 2.83
C MET A 182 -6.12 -4.93 2.83
N TYR A 183 -6.16 -5.74 1.78
CA TYR A 183 -5.28 -6.88 1.65
C TYR A 183 -3.82 -6.48 1.43
N GLY A 184 -3.55 -5.45 0.62
CA GLY A 184 -2.21 -4.94 0.40
C GLY A 184 -1.53 -4.50 1.69
N TYR A 185 -2.27 -3.85 2.59
CA TYR A 185 -1.74 -3.48 3.91
C TYR A 185 -1.45 -4.70 4.79
N PHE A 186 -2.34 -5.70 4.79
CA PHE A 186 -2.12 -6.97 5.48
C PHE A 186 -0.87 -7.69 4.94
N LEU A 187 -0.79 -7.85 3.62
CA LEU A 187 0.28 -8.58 2.95
C LEU A 187 1.63 -7.89 3.19
N LYS A 188 1.69 -6.56 3.09
CA LYS A 188 2.92 -5.81 3.35
C LYS A 188 3.47 -6.09 4.75
N ARG A 189 2.61 -6.08 5.78
CA ARG A 189 3.05 -6.33 7.16
C ARG A 189 3.56 -7.75 7.35
N ILE A 190 2.87 -8.73 6.77
CA ILE A 190 3.25 -10.13 6.94
C ILE A 190 4.48 -10.49 6.14
N ASP A 191 4.61 -10.02 4.89
CA ASP A 191 5.82 -10.23 4.10
C ASP A 191 7.03 -9.60 4.81
N GLN A 192 6.93 -8.36 5.31
CA GLN A 192 8.00 -7.73 6.08
C GLN A 192 8.43 -8.55 7.30
N ARG A 193 7.46 -9.03 8.09
CA ARG A 193 7.74 -9.88 9.26
C ARG A 193 8.37 -11.20 8.84
N PHE A 194 7.84 -11.83 7.81
CA PHE A 194 8.35 -13.09 7.27
C PHE A 194 9.80 -12.96 6.80
N GLN A 195 10.13 -11.91 6.04
CA GLN A 195 11.51 -11.67 5.59
C GLN A 195 12.44 -11.39 6.76
N LEU A 196 11.98 -10.65 7.78
CA LEU A 196 12.75 -10.42 9.00
C LEU A 196 13.06 -11.74 9.72
N GLU A 197 12.05 -12.56 10.00
CA GLU A 197 12.24 -13.86 10.66
C GLU A 197 13.11 -14.81 9.85
N LYS A 198 12.96 -14.83 8.52
CA LYS A 198 13.82 -15.59 7.60
C LYS A 198 15.27 -15.15 7.70
N SER A 199 15.53 -13.83 7.74
CA SER A 199 16.88 -13.29 7.88
C SER A 199 17.51 -13.59 9.24
N MET A 200 16.73 -13.53 10.33
CA MET A 200 17.23 -13.84 11.67
C MET A 200 17.57 -15.33 11.84
N LYS A 201 16.73 -16.23 11.31
CA LYS A 201 17.01 -17.67 11.30
C LYS A 201 18.25 -18.01 10.47
N LEU A 202 18.45 -17.33 9.34
CA LEU A 202 19.65 -17.48 8.53
C LEU A 202 20.91 -17.03 9.30
N LEU A 203 20.84 -15.90 10.00
CA LEU A 203 21.94 -15.42 10.84
C LEU A 203 22.27 -16.38 12.00
N LEU A 204 21.26 -16.96 12.65
CA LEU A 204 21.46 -17.95 13.71
C LEU A 204 22.17 -19.21 13.17
N ASN A 205 21.67 -19.74 12.04
CA ASN A 205 22.29 -20.90 11.40
C ASN A 205 23.72 -20.62 10.92
N ALA A 206 24.01 -19.40 10.45
CA ALA A 206 25.36 -19.00 10.04
C ALA A 206 26.32 -18.85 11.23
N ALA A 207 25.82 -18.40 12.39
CA ALA A 207 26.60 -18.35 13.63
C ALA A 207 26.96 -19.76 14.12
N ASP A 208 26.03 -20.71 14.02
CA ASP A 208 26.25 -22.11 14.41
C ASP A 208 27.22 -22.85 13.45
N GLU A 209 27.20 -22.55 12.15
CA GLU A 209 28.14 -23.09 11.15
C GLU A 209 29.57 -22.52 11.28
N THR A 210 29.75 -21.39 11.96
CA THR A 210 31.09 -20.87 12.29
C THR A 210 31.69 -21.56 13.52
N SER A 211 30.93 -22.47 14.15
CA SER A 211 31.36 -23.29 15.29
C SER A 211 31.31 -24.79 14.95
N VAL A 212 32.33 -25.31 14.24
CA VAL A 212 32.52 -26.76 14.03
C VAL A 212 34.03 -27.08 14.08
N PRO A 213 34.51 -28.27 14.49
CA PRO A 213 34.35 -28.97 15.77
C PRO A 213 35.72 -29.34 16.38
N GLN A 214 35.87 -29.44 17.71
CA GLN A 214 37.03 -30.14 18.27
C GLN A 214 36.80 -31.65 18.26
N THR A 215 37.58 -32.31 17.41
CA THR A 215 37.77 -33.74 17.30
C THR A 215 38.32 -34.37 18.58
N SER A 216 37.65 -35.39 19.09
CA SER A 216 38.33 -36.51 19.75
C SER A 216 37.41 -37.74 19.74
N MET A 217 37.91 -38.78 19.08
CA MET A 217 37.43 -40.16 19.14
C MET A 217 37.51 -40.69 20.57
N ASP A 218 36.51 -41.45 21.04
CA ASP A 218 36.73 -42.84 21.44
C ASP A 218 35.42 -43.62 21.67
N ASP A 219 35.57 -44.94 21.61
CA ASP A 219 34.63 -46.04 21.39
C ASP A 219 33.43 -46.29 22.35
N ALA A 220 32.49 -47.08 21.80
CA ALA A 220 31.67 -48.14 22.41
C ALA A 220 30.13 -47.95 22.50
N LYS A 221 29.42 -48.90 21.88
CA LYS A 221 27.96 -49.17 21.85
C LYS A 221 27.62 -50.32 22.87
N PRO A 222 26.37 -50.76 23.21
CA PRO A 222 24.96 -50.41 22.82
C PRO A 222 23.92 -50.23 23.97
N GLY A 223 22.70 -49.76 23.61
CA GLY A 223 21.46 -50.23 24.28
C GLY A 223 20.20 -49.33 24.20
N SER A 224 19.09 -49.90 23.70
CA SER A 224 17.65 -49.68 23.96
C SER A 224 16.91 -48.32 23.81
N GLU A 225 15.87 -48.37 22.96
CA GLU A 225 14.44 -48.04 23.20
C GLU A 225 13.91 -46.60 23.39
N VAL A 226 13.14 -46.16 22.38
CA VAL A 226 11.71 -45.75 22.36
C VAL A 226 11.17 -44.61 23.27
N ASP A 227 10.48 -43.68 22.59
CA ASP A 227 9.43 -42.70 22.99
C ASP A 227 9.70 -41.64 24.08
N THR A 228 9.36 -40.38 23.80
CA THR A 228 8.00 -39.85 24.05
C THR A 228 7.93 -38.35 23.67
N SER A 229 6.88 -38.02 22.92
CA SER A 229 6.36 -36.70 22.57
C SER A 229 5.89 -35.86 23.77
N GLN A 230 6.11 -34.53 23.78
CA GLN A 230 5.10 -33.50 24.15
C GLN A 230 5.76 -32.14 24.42
N VAL A 231 5.09 -31.07 23.96
CA VAL A 231 4.76 -29.79 24.64
C VAL A 231 4.07 -28.91 23.56
N THR A 232 2.74 -28.96 23.37
CA THR A 232 1.66 -28.13 23.99
C THR A 232 1.95 -26.62 23.97
N SER A 233 1.13 -25.67 23.54
CA SER A 233 -0.19 -25.59 22.88
C SER A 233 -0.49 -24.08 22.70
N HIS A 234 -1.12 -23.70 21.58
CA HIS A 234 -1.58 -22.34 21.26
C HIS A 234 -2.88 -21.96 22.00
N PRO A 235 -3.24 -20.67 22.13
CA PRO A 235 -4.61 -20.24 22.39
C PRO A 235 -5.32 -19.81 21.08
N GLU A 236 -6.55 -20.31 20.92
CA GLU A 236 -7.48 -20.08 19.81
C GLU A 236 -8.05 -18.66 19.76
N VAL A 237 -8.41 -18.19 18.55
CA VAL A 237 -9.42 -17.13 18.35
C VAL A 237 -10.49 -17.60 17.37
N SER A 238 -11.64 -17.92 17.96
CA SER A 238 -13.02 -17.66 17.56
C SER A 238 -13.41 -17.67 16.07
N THR A 239 -14.04 -18.79 15.71
CA THR A 239 -14.85 -19.07 14.52
C THR A 239 -16.08 -18.17 14.41
N TRP A 240 -16.32 -17.59 13.23
CA TRP A 240 -17.60 -16.96 12.87
C TRP A 240 -18.52 -18.00 12.19
N PRO A 241 -19.86 -17.89 12.34
CA PRO A 241 -20.77 -18.95 11.95
C PRO A 241 -21.29 -18.78 10.50
N GLY A 242 -21.43 -19.90 9.80
CA GLY A 242 -22.40 -20.07 8.72
C GLY A 242 -21.81 -20.10 7.31
N GLY A 243 -21.45 -21.30 6.85
CA GLY A 243 -21.13 -21.58 5.45
C GLY A 243 -20.37 -22.90 5.33
N ASP A 244 -21.11 -23.98 5.14
CA ASP A 244 -20.59 -25.34 4.96
C ASP A 244 -19.69 -25.37 3.70
N ILE A 245 -18.38 -25.49 3.89
CA ILE A 245 -17.41 -25.65 2.79
C ILE A 245 -16.87 -27.07 2.90
N SER A 246 -17.34 -27.94 2.00
CA SER A 246 -16.79 -29.28 1.84
C SER A 246 -15.27 -29.25 1.62
N PRO A 247 -14.53 -30.24 2.16
CA PRO A 247 -13.09 -30.37 1.94
C PRO A 247 -12.87 -31.00 0.56
N GLY A 248 -12.98 -30.20 -0.50
CA GLY A 248 -13.00 -30.73 -1.86
C GLY A 248 -12.50 -29.74 -2.91
N GLY A 249 -11.18 -29.70 -3.09
CA GLY A 249 -10.54 -29.55 -4.40
C GLY A 249 -10.50 -28.17 -5.06
N PHE A 250 -9.46 -27.38 -4.76
CA PHE A 250 -8.96 -26.31 -5.65
C PHE A 250 -7.46 -26.09 -5.45
N GLY A 251 -6.64 -27.06 -5.89
CA GLY A 251 -5.20 -27.02 -5.68
C GLY A 251 -4.42 -27.91 -6.63
N TYR A 252 -4.68 -27.87 -7.93
CA TYR A 252 -3.76 -28.44 -8.91
C TYR A 252 -2.90 -27.32 -9.49
N GLY A 253 -1.63 -27.26 -9.05
CA GLY A 253 -0.57 -26.66 -9.86
C GLY A 253 0.52 -25.88 -9.13
N ILE A 254 0.22 -25.20 -8.02
CA ILE A 254 1.20 -24.30 -7.37
C ILE A 254 1.46 -24.81 -5.96
N LYS A 255 2.70 -25.25 -5.70
CA LYS A 255 3.14 -25.60 -4.34
C LYS A 255 2.90 -24.38 -3.45
N PRO A 256 2.25 -24.51 -2.28
CA PRO A 256 2.00 -23.36 -1.43
C PRO A 256 3.33 -22.70 -1.06
N THR A 257 3.43 -21.38 -1.24
CA THR A 257 4.63 -20.63 -0.89
C THR A 257 4.92 -20.71 0.59
N THR A 258 6.21 -20.57 0.93
CA THR A 258 6.65 -20.50 2.32
C THR A 258 5.95 -19.37 3.08
N LEU A 259 5.69 -18.23 2.42
CA LEU A 259 4.91 -17.13 2.99
C LEU A 259 3.44 -17.54 3.25
N ARG A 260 2.81 -18.25 2.33
CA ARG A 260 1.43 -18.76 2.52
C ARG A 260 1.35 -19.71 3.70
N ASN A 261 2.30 -20.64 3.83
CA ASN A 261 2.36 -21.54 4.98
C ASN A 261 2.59 -20.77 6.29
N TYR A 262 3.42 -19.74 6.25
CA TYR A 262 3.67 -18.87 7.41
C TYR A 262 2.42 -18.11 7.87
N VAL A 263 1.56 -17.66 6.94
CA VAL A 263 0.29 -17.00 7.26
C VAL A 263 -0.72 -17.97 7.89
N MET A 264 -0.64 -19.26 7.54
CA MET A 264 -1.57 -20.30 7.98
C MET A 264 -1.11 -21.04 9.25
N SER A 265 0.09 -20.73 9.75
CA SER A 265 0.66 -21.31 10.98
C SER A 265 0.32 -20.50 12.22
#